data_AF-A0A7L2DH43-F1
#
_entry.id   AF-A0A7L2DH43-F1
#
_cell.length_a   1.000
_cell.length_b   1.000
_cell.length_c   1.000
_cell.angle_alpha   90.00
_cell.angle_beta   90.00
_cell.angle_gamma   90.00
#
_symmetry.space_group_name_H-M   'P 1'
#
loop_
_entity.id
_entity.type
_entity.pdbx_description
1 polymer ?
#
loop_
_entity_poly.entity_id
_entity_poly.type
_entity_poly.pdbx_seq_one_letter_code
_entity_poly.pdbx_strand_id
1 'polypeptide(L)'
;FLFHAVDDDESEGEEFTVRDGYIHYGQTVKLVCSVTGMALPRLIIRKVDKQTALLDADDPVSQLHKCAFYLKDTERMYLCLSQERIIQFQATPCPKEPNKEMINDGASWTIISTDKAEYTFYEGMGPVHAPVTPVPVVESLQLNGGGDVAMLELTGQNFTPNLRVWFGDVEAETMYRCAESMLCVVPDISAFREGWRWVRQPVQVPVTLVRNDGIIYSTSLTFTYTPEPGPRPHCSAAGAILRANSSLMASNETNTNSEGSYTSVSTNPTNVTSSTATVVS
;
A
#
# COMPACT_ATOMS: atom_id res chain seq x y z
N PHE A 1 -7.95 -7.58 -13.82
CA PHE A 1 -7.70 -8.75 -12.95
C PHE A 1 -6.33 -8.57 -12.33
N LEU A 2 -6.20 -8.83 -11.03
CA LEU A 2 -4.90 -9.09 -10.41
C LEU A 2 -4.40 -10.44 -10.93
N PHE A 3 -3.09 -10.52 -11.17
CA PHE A 3 -2.47 -11.63 -11.87
C PHE A 3 -1.34 -12.19 -11.02
N HIS A 4 -1.61 -13.27 -10.28
CA HIS A 4 -0.71 -13.82 -9.27
C HIS A 4 -0.01 -15.07 -9.79
N ALA A 5 1.31 -15.16 -9.65
CA ALA A 5 2.02 -16.43 -9.74
C ALA A 5 1.78 -17.22 -8.45
N VAL A 6 1.58 -18.52 -8.59
CA VAL A 6 1.45 -19.47 -7.47
C VAL A 6 2.38 -20.65 -7.71
N ASP A 7 2.74 -21.36 -6.65
CA ASP A 7 3.59 -22.54 -6.76
C ASP A 7 2.87 -23.68 -7.50
N ASP A 8 3.65 -24.53 -8.17
CA ASP A 8 3.09 -25.60 -8.98
C ASP A 8 2.43 -26.71 -8.12
N ASP A 9 2.80 -26.84 -6.86
CA ASP A 9 2.17 -27.78 -5.93
C ASP A 9 0.98 -27.16 -5.17
N GLU A 10 0.68 -25.88 -5.39
CA GLU A 10 -0.41 -25.17 -4.71
C GLU A 10 -1.76 -25.79 -5.06
N SER A 11 -2.52 -26.20 -4.04
CA SER A 11 -3.85 -26.79 -4.22
C SER A 11 -4.89 -25.76 -4.68
N GLU A 12 -6.00 -26.23 -5.23
CA GLU A 12 -7.12 -25.34 -5.57
C GLU A 12 -7.80 -24.81 -4.30
N GLY A 13 -7.90 -23.48 -4.17
CA GLY A 13 -8.49 -22.83 -3.00
C GLY A 13 -8.82 -21.35 -3.25
N GLU A 14 -9.56 -20.76 -2.31
CA GLU A 14 -9.81 -19.32 -2.23
C GLU A 14 -8.61 -18.58 -1.62
N GLU A 15 -7.98 -19.19 -0.62
CA GLU A 15 -6.69 -18.76 -0.07
C GLU A 15 -5.57 -19.51 -0.79
N PHE A 16 -4.53 -18.77 -1.19
CA PHE A 16 -3.36 -19.32 -1.86
C PHE A 16 -2.14 -18.44 -1.59
N THR A 17 -0.96 -19.04 -1.67
CA THR A 17 0.31 -18.33 -1.51
C THR A 17 0.73 -17.69 -2.83
N VAL A 18 0.99 -16.37 -2.80
CA VAL A 18 1.47 -15.62 -3.97
C VAL A 18 2.99 -15.63 -3.99
N ARG A 19 3.56 -15.89 -5.16
CA ARG A 19 4.99 -15.80 -5.40
C ARG A 19 5.36 -14.49 -6.10
N ASP A 20 6.36 -13.81 -5.56
CA ASP A 20 6.91 -12.60 -6.17
C ASP A 20 7.74 -12.90 -7.42
N GLY A 21 7.84 -11.92 -8.31
CA GLY A 21 8.66 -11.97 -9.53
C GLY A 21 7.86 -11.82 -10.82
N TYR A 22 8.58 -11.77 -11.94
CA TYR A 22 7.96 -11.69 -13.26
C TYR A 22 7.31 -13.02 -13.65
N ILE A 23 6.15 -12.94 -14.29
CA ILE A 23 5.47 -14.13 -14.80
C ILE A 23 6.19 -14.63 -16.05
N HIS A 24 6.45 -15.94 -16.08
CA HIS A 24 6.99 -16.64 -17.25
C HIS A 24 5.94 -17.59 -17.80
N TYR A 25 6.06 -17.93 -19.09
CA TYR A 25 5.24 -18.99 -19.66
C TYR A 25 5.50 -20.34 -18.97
N GLY A 26 4.46 -21.17 -18.93
CA GLY A 26 4.50 -22.46 -18.22
C GLY A 26 4.21 -22.37 -16.73
N GLN A 27 4.15 -21.17 -16.13
CA GLN A 27 3.85 -21.01 -14.71
C GLN A 27 2.37 -21.14 -14.39
N THR A 28 2.07 -21.65 -13.19
CA THR A 28 0.73 -21.63 -12.62
C THR A 28 0.38 -20.23 -12.12
N VAL A 29 -0.81 -19.75 -12.50
CA VAL A 29 -1.30 -18.41 -12.20
C VAL A 29 -2.75 -18.41 -11.71
N LYS A 30 -3.09 -17.42 -10.90
CA LYS A 30 -4.45 -17.11 -10.44
C LYS A 30 -4.86 -15.72 -10.91
N LEU A 31 -6.01 -15.64 -11.57
CA LEU A 31 -6.60 -14.39 -12.05
C LEU A 31 -7.75 -14.00 -11.13
N VAL A 32 -7.62 -12.87 -10.44
CA VAL A 32 -8.59 -12.38 -9.45
C VAL A 32 -9.20 -11.06 -9.92
N CYS A 33 -10.52 -10.94 -9.91
CA CYS A 33 -11.19 -9.69 -10.27
C CYS A 33 -10.89 -8.63 -9.20
N SER A 34 -10.29 -7.50 -9.59
CA SER A 34 -9.92 -6.42 -8.66
C SER A 34 -11.11 -5.67 -8.06
N VAL A 35 -12.32 -5.90 -8.55
CA VAL A 35 -13.55 -5.26 -8.06
C VAL A 35 -14.38 -6.23 -7.21
N THR A 36 -14.59 -7.46 -7.70
CA THR A 36 -15.50 -8.43 -7.04
C THR A 36 -14.77 -9.45 -6.18
N GLY A 37 -13.45 -9.59 -6.31
CA GLY A 37 -12.69 -10.65 -5.67
C GLY A 37 -12.87 -12.04 -6.30
N MET A 38 -13.76 -12.20 -7.29
CA MET A 38 -13.96 -13.49 -7.95
C MET A 38 -12.68 -13.96 -8.64
N ALA A 39 -12.29 -15.21 -8.38
CA ALA A 39 -11.09 -15.82 -8.94
C ALA A 39 -11.45 -16.91 -9.96
N LEU A 40 -10.65 -17.02 -11.01
CA LEU A 40 -10.66 -18.20 -11.88
C LEU A 40 -9.96 -19.39 -11.17
N PRO A 41 -10.18 -20.64 -11.63
CA PRO A 41 -9.38 -21.79 -11.19
C PRO A 41 -7.88 -21.60 -11.45
N ARG A 42 -7.02 -22.49 -10.96
CA ARG A 42 -5.59 -22.47 -11.34
C ARG A 42 -5.44 -22.63 -12.85
N LEU A 43 -4.68 -21.72 -13.46
CA LEU A 43 -4.41 -21.69 -14.88
C LEU A 43 -2.91 -21.84 -15.12
N ILE A 44 -2.50 -22.42 -16.25
CA ILE A 44 -1.13 -22.33 -16.75
C ILE A 44 -1.14 -21.41 -17.96
N ILE A 45 -0.37 -20.33 -17.89
CA ILE A 45 -0.23 -19.40 -19.01
C ILE A 45 0.73 -20.00 -20.05
N ARG A 46 0.25 -20.14 -21.29
CA ARG A 46 1.00 -20.71 -22.42
C ARG A 46 1.16 -19.67 -23.52
N LYS A 47 2.31 -19.67 -24.18
CA LYS A 47 2.59 -18.79 -25.32
C LYS A 47 1.80 -19.27 -26.54
N VAL A 48 1.24 -18.34 -27.31
CA VAL A 48 0.51 -18.69 -28.54
C VAL A 48 1.28 -18.22 -29.75
N ASP A 49 1.55 -19.15 -30.66
CA ASP A 49 1.99 -18.86 -32.02
C ASP A 49 0.95 -19.40 -33.01
N LYS A 50 0.45 -18.52 -33.88
CA LYS A 50 -0.70 -18.78 -34.78
C LYS A 50 -1.92 -19.28 -33.98
N GLN A 51 -2.30 -20.54 -34.16
CA GLN A 51 -3.41 -21.22 -33.46
C GLN A 51 -2.90 -22.36 -32.59
N THR A 52 -1.65 -22.29 -32.15
CA THR A 52 -1.03 -23.32 -31.31
C THR A 52 -0.54 -22.73 -30.00
N ALA A 53 -0.85 -23.40 -28.90
CA ALA A 53 -0.23 -23.16 -27.61
C ALA A 53 1.08 -23.94 -27.52
N LEU A 54 2.16 -23.25 -27.14
CA LEU A 54 3.49 -23.84 -26.93
C LEU A 54 3.60 -24.33 -25.48
N LEU A 55 3.98 -25.60 -25.31
CA LEU A 55 4.05 -26.28 -24.01
C LEU A 55 5.39 -26.09 -23.30
N ASP A 56 6.43 -25.74 -24.04
CA ASP A 56 7.83 -25.68 -23.64
C ASP A 56 8.39 -24.26 -23.56
N ALA A 57 7.55 -23.24 -23.79
CA ALA A 57 7.95 -21.86 -23.62
C ALA A 57 8.11 -21.52 -22.13
N ASP A 58 9.27 -20.96 -21.78
CA ASP A 58 9.65 -20.56 -20.43
C ASP A 58 10.08 -19.08 -20.34
N ASP A 59 9.97 -18.32 -21.45
CA ASP A 59 10.34 -16.91 -21.49
C ASP A 59 9.37 -16.01 -20.69
N PRO A 60 9.81 -14.82 -20.21
CA PRO A 60 8.94 -13.86 -19.54
C PRO A 60 7.75 -13.44 -20.40
N VAL A 61 6.58 -13.27 -19.77
CA VAL A 61 5.39 -12.75 -20.43
C VAL A 61 5.51 -11.23 -20.58
N SER A 62 5.42 -10.74 -21.81
CA SER A 62 5.51 -9.32 -22.14
C SER A 62 4.18 -8.72 -22.59
N GLN A 63 4.12 -7.39 -22.62
CA GLN A 63 2.97 -6.62 -23.06
C GLN A 63 2.54 -7.01 -24.48
N LEU A 64 1.23 -7.09 -24.70
CA LEU A 64 0.58 -7.39 -25.97
C LEU A 64 0.92 -8.76 -26.57
N HIS A 65 1.56 -9.65 -25.82
CA HIS A 65 1.72 -11.03 -26.23
C HIS A 65 0.37 -11.74 -26.38
N LYS A 66 0.31 -12.67 -27.34
CA LYS A 66 -0.77 -13.66 -27.41
C LYS A 66 -0.44 -14.84 -26.52
N CYS A 67 -1.38 -15.18 -25.65
CA CYS A 67 -1.27 -16.26 -24.70
C CYS A 67 -2.56 -17.08 -24.65
N ALA A 68 -2.51 -18.23 -24.01
CA ALA A 68 -3.66 -19.08 -23.73
C ALA A 68 -3.59 -19.55 -22.29
N PHE A 69 -4.76 -19.77 -21.68
CA PHE A 69 -4.85 -20.20 -20.28
C PHE A 69 -5.37 -21.63 -20.23
N TYR A 70 -4.47 -22.57 -20.00
CA TYR A 70 -4.81 -23.98 -19.76
C TYR A 70 -5.35 -24.14 -18.35
N LEU A 71 -6.48 -24.82 -18.17
CA LEU A 71 -7.01 -25.15 -16.84
C LEU A 71 -6.19 -26.30 -16.26
N LYS A 72 -5.51 -26.02 -15.15
CA LYS A 72 -4.61 -27.00 -14.52
C LYS A 72 -5.39 -28.25 -14.09
N ASP A 73 -4.75 -29.41 -14.18
CA ASP A 73 -5.31 -30.72 -13.85
C ASP A 73 -6.54 -31.14 -14.69
N THR A 74 -6.69 -30.58 -15.89
CA THR A 74 -7.76 -30.95 -16.84
C THR A 74 -7.22 -31.62 -18.10
N GLU A 75 -8.09 -32.27 -18.88
CA GLU A 75 -7.66 -32.88 -20.15
C GLU A 75 -7.57 -31.86 -21.30
N ARG A 76 -6.51 -31.03 -21.29
CA ARG A 76 -6.25 -30.00 -22.32
C ARG A 76 -7.40 -29.00 -22.47
N MET A 77 -8.07 -28.66 -21.38
CA MET A 77 -9.11 -27.63 -21.41
C MET A 77 -8.48 -26.25 -21.32
N TYR A 78 -8.92 -25.33 -22.17
CA TYR A 78 -8.49 -23.94 -22.17
C TYR A 78 -9.64 -22.99 -21.91
N LEU A 79 -9.32 -21.87 -21.25
CA LEU A 79 -10.23 -20.74 -21.10
C LEU A 79 -10.49 -20.15 -22.49
N CYS A 80 -11.75 -20.17 -22.90
CA CYS A 80 -12.14 -19.83 -24.26
C CYS A 80 -13.36 -18.90 -24.25
N LEU A 81 -13.31 -17.87 -25.08
CA LEU A 81 -14.46 -17.03 -25.40
C LEU A 81 -15.27 -17.67 -26.53
N SER A 82 -16.56 -17.90 -26.30
CA SER A 82 -17.51 -18.26 -27.33
C SER A 82 -18.68 -17.29 -27.31
N GLN A 83 -18.79 -16.46 -28.35
CA GLN A 83 -19.71 -15.32 -28.38
C GLN A 83 -19.44 -14.39 -27.18
N GLU A 84 -20.38 -14.28 -26.23
CA GLU A 84 -20.27 -13.46 -25.03
C GLU A 84 -20.03 -14.30 -23.76
N ARG A 85 -19.76 -15.60 -23.90
CA ARG A 85 -19.61 -16.53 -22.78
C ARG A 85 -18.18 -17.01 -22.64
N ILE A 86 -17.72 -17.06 -21.40
CA ILE A 86 -16.49 -17.75 -21.02
C ILE A 86 -16.82 -19.22 -20.82
N ILE A 87 -16.13 -20.08 -21.57
CA ILE A 87 -16.31 -21.54 -21.55
C ILE A 87 -14.95 -22.24 -21.43
N GLN A 88 -14.98 -23.54 -21.16
CA GLN A 88 -13.82 -24.40 -21.32
C GLN A 88 -13.88 -25.07 -22.69
N PHE A 89 -12.79 -25.04 -23.44
CA PHE A 89 -12.72 -25.69 -24.75
C PHE A 89 -11.51 -26.62 -24.83
N GLN A 90 -11.71 -27.84 -25.29
CA GLN A 90 -10.65 -28.84 -25.35
C GLN A 90 -9.75 -28.62 -26.57
N ALA A 91 -8.44 -28.50 -26.34
CA ALA A 91 -7.45 -28.40 -27.41
C ALA A 91 -7.18 -29.75 -28.08
N THR A 92 -6.72 -29.70 -29.33
CA THR A 92 -6.35 -30.89 -30.11
C THR A 92 -4.83 -31.05 -30.14
N PRO A 93 -4.25 -32.19 -29.74
CA PRO A 93 -2.81 -32.43 -29.82
C PRO A 93 -2.28 -32.32 -31.25
N CYS A 94 -1.08 -31.75 -31.43
CA CYS A 94 -0.41 -31.70 -32.72
C CYS A 94 0.29 -33.04 -33.03
N PRO A 95 -0.06 -33.77 -34.11
CA PRO A 95 0.51 -35.10 -34.39
C PRO A 95 2.03 -35.11 -34.65
N LYS A 96 2.58 -34.00 -35.15
CA LYS A 96 4.00 -33.87 -35.53
C LYS A 96 4.84 -33.12 -34.50
N GLU A 97 4.19 -32.41 -33.58
CA GLU A 97 4.85 -31.46 -32.66
C GLU A 97 4.29 -31.71 -31.26
N PRO A 98 4.86 -32.64 -30.48
CA PRO A 98 4.30 -33.06 -29.19
C PRO A 98 4.33 -31.95 -28.12
N ASN A 99 5.14 -30.91 -28.33
CA ASN A 99 5.21 -29.71 -27.51
C ASN A 99 4.19 -28.62 -27.92
N LYS A 100 3.20 -28.96 -28.76
CA LYS A 100 2.17 -28.03 -29.22
C LYS A 100 0.78 -28.63 -29.13
N GLU A 101 -0.18 -27.76 -28.82
CA GLU A 101 -1.61 -28.07 -28.84
C GLU A 101 -2.34 -27.05 -29.72
N MET A 102 -3.16 -27.52 -30.66
CA MET A 102 -4.03 -26.66 -31.48
C MET A 102 -5.20 -26.17 -30.63
N ILE A 103 -5.33 -24.85 -30.55
CA ILE A 103 -6.37 -24.17 -29.75
C ILE A 103 -7.36 -23.45 -30.66
N ASN A 104 -8.57 -23.21 -30.14
CA ASN A 104 -9.55 -22.35 -30.81
C ASN A 104 -9.10 -20.88 -30.80
N ASP A 105 -9.49 -20.09 -31.80
CA ASP A 105 -9.21 -18.65 -31.83
C ASP A 105 -9.72 -17.92 -30.57
N GLY A 106 -10.87 -18.33 -30.03
CA GLY A 106 -11.43 -17.80 -28.79
C GLY A 106 -10.63 -18.13 -27.53
N ALA A 107 -9.66 -19.05 -27.60
CA ALA A 107 -8.74 -19.37 -26.51
C ALA A 107 -7.41 -18.60 -26.61
N SER A 108 -7.24 -17.75 -27.62
CA SER A 108 -6.09 -16.85 -27.76
C SER A 108 -6.43 -15.47 -27.17
N TRP A 109 -5.71 -15.10 -26.11
CA TRP A 109 -5.90 -13.87 -25.36
C TRP A 109 -4.70 -12.95 -25.54
N THR A 110 -4.94 -11.67 -25.71
CA THR A 110 -3.88 -10.65 -25.64
C THR A 110 -3.79 -10.13 -24.22
N ILE A 111 -2.60 -10.24 -23.63
CA ILE A 111 -2.34 -9.75 -22.26
C ILE A 111 -1.72 -8.36 -22.28
N ILE A 112 -2.17 -7.48 -21.41
CA ILE A 112 -1.64 -6.13 -21.22
C ILE A 112 -1.79 -5.74 -19.75
N SER A 113 -0.77 -5.10 -19.19
CA SER A 113 -0.83 -4.51 -17.86
C SER A 113 -1.70 -3.26 -17.90
N THR A 114 -2.56 -3.12 -16.89
CA THR A 114 -3.43 -1.95 -16.72
C THR A 114 -3.10 -1.25 -15.43
N ASP A 115 -3.25 0.07 -15.42
CA ASP A 115 -3.10 0.89 -14.22
C ASP A 115 -4.39 1.68 -13.95
N LYS A 116 -4.56 2.18 -12.73
CA LYS A 116 -5.76 2.90 -12.27
C LYS A 116 -5.37 4.13 -11.45
N ALA A 117 -5.80 5.30 -11.93
CA ALA A 117 -5.84 6.51 -11.12
C ALA A 117 -7.26 6.70 -10.55
N GLU A 118 -7.38 6.93 -9.24
CA GLU A 118 -8.64 7.21 -8.56
C GLU A 118 -8.55 8.54 -7.81
N TYR A 119 -9.59 9.35 -7.92
CA TYR A 119 -9.68 10.66 -7.29
C TYR A 119 -11.03 10.79 -6.59
N THR A 120 -10.99 11.15 -5.31
CA THR A 120 -12.18 11.26 -4.47
C THR A 120 -12.22 12.64 -3.81
N PHE A 121 -13.38 13.31 -3.88
CA PHE A 121 -13.59 14.61 -3.25
C PHE A 121 -15.04 14.76 -2.77
N TYR A 122 -15.27 15.67 -1.83
CA TYR A 122 -16.58 16.03 -1.33
C TYR A 122 -16.64 17.53 -0.98
N GLU A 123 -17.75 18.17 -1.31
CA GLU A 123 -18.01 19.59 -1.03
C GLU A 123 -18.57 19.77 0.40
N GLY A 124 -17.69 19.73 1.40
CA GLY A 124 -18.07 19.70 2.83
C GLY A 124 -18.85 20.93 3.31
N MET A 125 -18.63 22.08 2.67
CA MET A 125 -19.28 23.36 3.00
C MET A 125 -20.23 23.84 1.89
N GLY A 126 -20.65 22.94 1.00
CA GLY A 126 -21.43 23.26 -0.19
C GLY A 126 -20.55 23.70 -1.39
N PRO A 127 -21.18 24.17 -2.47
CA PRO A 127 -20.49 24.44 -3.74
C PRO A 127 -19.39 25.50 -3.62
N VAL A 128 -18.25 25.24 -4.26
CA VAL A 128 -17.09 26.15 -4.29
C VAL A 128 -16.89 26.78 -5.67
N HIS A 129 -16.25 27.95 -5.72
CA HIS A 129 -15.95 28.63 -6.99
C HIS A 129 -14.72 28.07 -7.71
N ALA A 130 -13.73 27.60 -6.96
CA ALA A 130 -12.48 27.09 -7.52
C ALA A 130 -12.63 25.60 -7.91
N PRO A 131 -12.03 25.16 -9.03
CA PRO A 131 -12.08 23.75 -9.41
C PRO A 131 -11.49 22.87 -8.29
N VAL A 132 -12.00 21.64 -8.13
CA VAL A 132 -11.51 20.70 -7.11
C VAL A 132 -10.12 20.12 -7.43
N THR A 133 -9.63 20.33 -8.65
CA THR A 133 -8.31 19.89 -9.11
C THR A 133 -7.23 20.96 -8.90
N PRO A 134 -5.95 20.58 -8.74
CA PRO A 134 -5.42 19.21 -8.70
C PRO A 134 -5.85 18.47 -7.42
N VAL A 135 -6.29 17.21 -7.57
CA VAL A 135 -6.70 16.39 -6.42
C VAL A 135 -5.45 15.86 -5.73
N PRO A 136 -5.26 16.11 -4.42
CA PRO A 136 -4.14 15.55 -3.68
C PRO A 136 -4.32 14.04 -3.51
N VAL A 137 -3.23 13.30 -3.71
CA VAL A 137 -3.19 11.84 -3.52
C VAL A 137 -2.18 11.57 -2.42
N VAL A 138 -2.58 10.80 -1.40
CA VAL A 138 -1.67 10.36 -0.33
C VAL A 138 -1.31 8.90 -0.58
N GLU A 139 -0.03 8.63 -0.74
CA GLU A 139 0.51 7.31 -1.05
C GLU A 139 0.96 6.57 0.21
N SER A 140 1.53 7.28 1.18
CA SER A 140 1.99 6.67 2.42
C SER A 140 1.93 7.60 3.62
N LEU A 141 1.78 7.00 4.81
CA LEU A 141 1.89 7.66 6.11
C LEU A 141 3.11 7.12 6.86
N GLN A 142 3.96 8.01 7.37
CA GLN A 142 5.12 7.66 8.18
C GLN A 142 5.09 8.41 9.49
N LEU A 143 5.02 7.67 10.60
CA LEU A 143 5.05 8.27 11.93
C LEU A 143 6.49 8.53 12.37
N ASN A 144 6.75 9.76 12.80
CA ASN A 144 8.01 10.18 13.37
C ASN A 144 7.78 10.62 14.83
N GLY A 145 8.58 10.08 15.75
CA GLY A 145 8.50 10.39 17.19
C GLY A 145 7.49 9.54 17.96
N GLY A 146 7.17 9.97 19.17
CA GLY A 146 6.25 9.31 20.10
C GLY A 146 6.14 10.06 21.43
N GLY A 147 5.06 9.84 22.18
CA GLY A 147 4.77 10.58 23.41
C GLY A 147 4.33 12.03 23.15
N ASP A 148 4.92 12.99 23.85
CA ASP A 148 4.45 14.40 23.92
C ASP A 148 4.44 15.15 22.57
N VAL A 149 5.23 14.71 21.58
CA VAL A 149 5.22 15.28 20.21
C VAL A 149 5.40 14.17 19.18
N ALA A 150 4.29 13.65 18.67
CA ALA A 150 4.27 12.73 17.54
C ALA A 150 3.92 13.51 16.26
N MET A 151 4.69 13.28 15.19
CA MET A 151 4.50 13.93 13.90
C MET A 151 4.21 12.88 12.84
N LEU A 152 3.19 13.10 12.02
CA LEU A 152 2.88 12.25 10.88
C LEU A 152 3.36 12.91 9.60
N GLU A 153 4.21 12.20 8.86
CA GLU A 153 4.60 12.56 7.49
C GLU A 153 3.69 11.87 6.48
N LEU A 154 3.14 12.68 5.58
CA LEU A 154 2.35 12.23 4.44
C LEU A 154 3.21 12.41 3.19
N THR A 155 3.39 11.34 2.42
CA THR A 155 4.02 11.40 1.10
C THR A 155 2.97 11.15 0.02
N GLY A 156 3.07 11.85 -1.10
CA GLY A 156 2.11 11.71 -2.18
C GLY A 156 2.32 12.73 -3.29
N GLN A 157 1.21 13.27 -3.82
CA GLN A 157 1.23 14.18 -4.97
C GLN A 157 0.21 15.31 -4.81
N ASN A 158 0.46 16.42 -5.51
CA ASN A 158 -0.43 17.58 -5.61
C ASN A 158 -0.77 18.26 -4.27
N PHE A 159 0.11 18.16 -3.27
CA PHE A 159 -0.08 18.89 -2.03
C PHE A 159 0.09 20.40 -2.24
N THR A 160 -0.65 21.18 -1.46
CA THR A 160 -0.55 22.65 -1.47
C THR A 160 -0.56 23.18 -0.04
N PRO A 161 -0.07 24.41 0.20
CA PRO A 161 -0.15 25.05 1.51
C PRO A 161 -1.58 25.28 2.04
N ASN A 162 -2.59 25.18 1.17
CA ASN A 162 -3.99 25.40 1.50
C ASN A 162 -4.71 24.15 2.01
N LEU A 163 -3.99 23.04 2.13
CA LEU A 163 -4.50 21.77 2.65
C LEU A 163 -4.17 21.64 4.14
N ARG A 164 -5.11 21.07 4.88
CA ARG A 164 -4.97 20.64 6.27
C ARG A 164 -5.21 19.15 6.39
N VAL A 165 -4.41 18.49 7.22
CA VAL A 165 -4.62 17.09 7.58
C VAL A 165 -5.67 17.02 8.67
N TRP A 166 -6.62 16.11 8.52
CA TRP A 166 -7.67 15.83 9.50
C TRP A 166 -7.62 14.37 9.91
N PHE A 167 -7.73 14.13 11.20
CA PHE A 167 -7.87 12.82 11.79
C PHE A 167 -9.32 12.70 12.24
N GLY A 168 -10.13 11.92 11.53
CA GLY A 168 -11.58 11.94 11.75
C GLY A 168 -12.16 13.34 11.60
N ASP A 169 -12.70 13.88 12.69
CA ASP A 169 -13.28 15.22 12.83
C ASP A 169 -12.33 16.24 13.49
N VAL A 170 -11.07 15.88 13.73
CA VAL A 170 -10.07 16.73 14.38
C VAL A 170 -9.07 17.27 13.34
N GLU A 171 -9.06 18.59 13.15
CA GLU A 171 -8.04 19.28 12.36
C GLU A 171 -6.67 19.21 13.06
N ALA A 172 -5.63 18.84 12.32
CA ALA A 172 -4.26 18.81 12.80
C ALA A 172 -3.45 20.02 12.33
N GLU A 173 -2.54 20.49 13.18
CA GLU A 173 -1.54 21.48 12.79
C GLU A 173 -0.68 20.91 11.67
N THR A 174 -0.77 21.50 10.47
CA THR A 174 -0.18 20.97 9.24
C THR A 174 0.91 21.90 8.71
N MET A 175 2.09 21.34 8.44
CA MET A 175 3.22 22.01 7.82
C MET A 175 3.45 21.48 6.40
N TYR A 176 3.22 22.32 5.40
CA TYR A 176 3.54 22.03 4.01
C TYR A 176 5.05 22.09 3.76
N ARG A 177 5.63 21.06 3.13
CA ARG A 177 7.02 21.07 2.68
C ARG A 177 7.12 21.29 1.17
N CYS A 178 6.47 20.42 0.38
CA CYS A 178 6.43 20.49 -1.08
C CYS A 178 5.18 19.76 -1.61
N ALA A 179 5.02 19.72 -2.94
CA ALA A 179 3.88 19.08 -3.60
C ALA A 179 3.80 17.55 -3.34
N GLU A 180 4.86 16.96 -2.78
CA GLU A 180 4.97 15.53 -2.53
C GLU A 180 5.09 15.17 -1.04
N SER A 181 5.24 16.16 -0.15
CA SER A 181 5.45 15.93 1.29
C SER A 181 4.79 17.02 2.14
N MET A 182 4.08 16.58 3.17
CA MET A 182 3.61 17.44 4.27
C MET A 182 3.72 16.71 5.60
N LEU A 183 3.86 17.50 6.67
CA LEU A 183 3.86 17.02 8.05
C LEU A 183 2.60 17.50 8.76
N CYS A 184 2.16 16.76 9.75
CA CYS A 184 1.21 17.27 10.73
C CYS A 184 1.53 16.76 12.14
N VAL A 185 1.12 17.54 13.14
CA VAL A 185 1.16 17.11 14.54
C VAL A 185 0.03 16.11 14.75
N VAL A 186 0.34 14.93 15.28
CA VAL A 186 -0.67 13.93 15.64
C VAL A 186 -1.50 14.47 16.81
N PRO A 187 -2.83 14.62 16.67
CA PRO A 187 -3.67 15.07 17.77
C PRO A 187 -3.63 14.10 18.95
N ASP A 188 -3.67 14.65 20.17
CA ASP A 188 -3.84 13.82 21.38
C ASP A 188 -5.18 13.08 21.35
N ILE A 189 -5.22 11.89 21.93
CA ILE A 189 -6.42 11.06 21.91
C ILE A 189 -7.62 11.73 22.62
N SER A 190 -7.37 12.61 23.59
CA SER A 190 -8.43 13.35 24.28
C SER A 190 -9.25 14.25 23.34
N ALA A 191 -8.70 14.61 22.17
CA ALA A 191 -9.40 15.41 21.17
C ALA A 191 -10.61 14.68 20.55
N PHE A 192 -10.60 13.34 20.54
CA PHE A 192 -11.69 12.54 19.98
C PHE A 192 -12.80 12.24 21.00
N ARG A 193 -12.45 12.17 22.29
CA ARG A 193 -13.39 11.95 23.40
C ARG A 193 -12.89 12.61 24.68
N GLU A 194 -13.68 13.54 25.20
CA GLU A 194 -13.39 14.20 26.47
C GLU A 194 -13.14 13.18 27.61
N GLY A 195 -12.03 13.36 28.33
CA GLY A 195 -11.65 12.53 29.48
C GLY A 195 -10.77 11.31 29.16
N TRP A 196 -10.48 11.04 27.89
CA TRP A 196 -9.52 9.99 27.51
C TRP A 196 -8.10 10.49 27.78
N ARG A 197 -7.34 9.77 28.62
CA ARG A 197 -5.91 10.02 28.88
C ARG A 197 -4.98 8.97 28.26
N TRP A 198 -5.54 7.82 27.93
CA TRP A 198 -4.86 6.71 27.26
C TRP A 198 -5.92 5.88 26.53
N VAL A 199 -5.49 5.19 25.49
CA VAL A 199 -6.33 4.27 24.75
C VAL A 199 -6.36 2.92 25.47
N ARG A 200 -7.54 2.29 25.63
CA ARG A 200 -7.66 0.91 26.19
C ARG A 200 -7.66 -0.17 25.11
N GLN A 201 -8.07 0.18 23.89
CA GLN A 201 -8.13 -0.70 22.72
C GLN A 201 -7.81 0.14 21.49
N PRO A 202 -7.08 -0.40 20.49
CA PRO A 202 -6.68 0.37 19.31
C PRO A 202 -7.83 1.19 18.71
N VAL A 203 -7.62 2.49 18.53
CA VAL A 203 -8.59 3.39 17.89
C VAL A 203 -8.07 3.79 16.53
N GLN A 204 -8.83 3.42 15.50
CA GLN A 204 -8.55 3.79 14.12
C GLN A 204 -9.38 4.99 13.71
N VAL A 205 -8.72 5.99 13.13
CA VAL A 205 -9.37 7.19 12.59
C VAL A 205 -8.97 7.37 11.12
N PRO A 206 -9.90 7.80 10.25
CA PRO A 206 -9.56 8.09 8.87
C PRO A 206 -8.67 9.34 8.79
N VAL A 207 -7.70 9.32 7.89
CA VAL A 207 -6.90 10.50 7.55
C VAL A 207 -7.49 11.13 6.31
N THR A 208 -7.79 12.43 6.36
CA THR A 208 -8.32 13.17 5.20
C THR A 208 -7.54 14.47 4.98
N LEU A 209 -7.58 14.96 3.75
CA LEU A 209 -7.04 16.28 3.41
C LEU A 209 -8.19 17.24 3.15
N VAL A 210 -8.21 18.37 3.84
CA VAL A 210 -9.26 19.38 3.71
C VAL A 210 -8.67 20.67 3.18
N ARG A 211 -9.24 21.18 2.10
CA ARG A 211 -8.86 22.47 1.51
C ARG A 211 -9.50 23.62 2.29
N ASN A 212 -8.85 24.78 2.27
CA ASN A 212 -9.31 26.00 2.96
C ASN A 212 -10.73 26.48 2.57
N ASP A 213 -11.29 26.02 1.45
CA ASP A 213 -12.66 26.31 1.01
C ASP A 213 -13.66 25.18 1.32
N GLY A 214 -13.26 24.17 2.10
CA GLY A 214 -14.13 23.11 2.60
C GLY A 214 -14.22 21.87 1.72
N ILE A 215 -13.42 21.75 0.66
CA ILE A 215 -13.32 20.50 -0.10
C ILE A 215 -12.57 19.44 0.72
N ILE A 216 -13.19 18.28 0.89
CA ILE A 216 -12.64 17.13 1.59
C ILE A 216 -12.15 16.12 0.55
N TYR A 217 -10.86 15.79 0.59
CA TYR A 217 -10.26 14.72 -0.19
C TYR A 217 -10.04 13.51 0.72
N SER A 218 -10.86 12.48 0.52
CA SER A 218 -10.73 11.23 1.27
C SER A 218 -9.46 10.51 0.86
N THR A 219 -8.67 10.08 1.84
CA THR A 219 -7.62 9.08 1.60
C THR A 219 -8.20 7.68 1.86
N SER A 220 -7.51 6.64 1.39
CA SER A 220 -7.77 5.25 1.78
C SER A 220 -7.04 4.84 3.07
N LEU A 221 -6.37 5.80 3.72
CA LEU A 221 -5.45 5.55 4.81
C LEU A 221 -6.11 5.87 6.15
N THR A 222 -5.75 5.10 7.16
CA THR A 222 -6.18 5.28 8.55
C THR A 222 -4.97 5.42 9.45
N PHE A 223 -5.15 6.13 10.55
CA PHE A 223 -4.18 6.25 11.61
C PHE A 223 -4.65 5.48 12.83
N THR A 224 -3.77 4.71 13.47
CA THR A 224 -4.11 3.89 14.63
C THR A 224 -3.45 4.41 15.90
N TYR A 225 -4.25 4.78 16.88
CA TYR A 225 -3.81 5.02 18.25
C TYR A 225 -3.80 3.70 19.01
N THR A 226 -2.64 3.27 19.50
CA THR A 226 -2.49 2.06 20.31
C THR A 226 -2.33 2.37 21.79
N PRO A 227 -2.91 1.54 22.68
CA PRO A 227 -2.68 1.64 24.12
C PRO A 227 -1.19 1.67 24.46
N GLU A 228 -0.77 2.58 25.35
CA GLU A 228 0.50 2.39 26.05
C GLU A 228 0.49 1.07 26.84
N PRO A 229 1.61 0.33 26.90
CA PRO A 229 1.78 -0.79 27.82
C PRO A 229 1.82 -0.31 29.27
N GLY A 230 0.68 0.12 29.81
CA GLY A 230 0.52 0.58 31.18
C GLY A 230 1.18 1.94 31.47
N PRO A 231 0.82 2.58 32.60
CA PRO A 231 1.38 3.88 32.97
C PRO A 231 2.89 3.73 33.20
N ARG A 232 3.71 4.37 32.36
CA ARG A 232 5.12 4.54 32.68
C ARG A 232 5.19 5.40 33.94
N PRO A 233 5.87 4.97 35.02
CA PRO A 233 6.16 5.86 36.13
C PRO A 233 6.94 7.04 35.56
N HIS A 234 6.41 8.26 35.73
CA HIS A 234 7.11 9.50 35.36
C HIS A 234 8.57 9.37 35.77
N CYS A 235 9.48 9.50 34.80
CA CYS A 235 10.90 9.33 35.02
C CYS A 235 11.36 10.36 36.07
N SER A 236 11.49 9.94 37.33
CA SER A 236 11.89 10.81 38.44
C SER A 236 13.30 11.38 38.27
N ALA A 237 14.06 10.85 37.31
CA ALA A 237 15.37 11.35 36.92
C ALA A 237 15.32 12.76 36.33
N ALA A 238 14.32 13.09 35.49
CA ALA A 238 14.21 14.43 34.89
C ALA A 238 13.91 15.51 35.96
N GLY A 239 13.01 15.20 36.90
CA GLY A 239 12.71 16.07 38.04
C GLY A 239 13.89 16.23 39.02
N ALA A 240 14.72 15.20 39.17
CA ALA A 240 15.93 15.26 39.98
C ALA A 240 17.03 16.12 39.33
N ILE A 241 17.18 16.06 38.00
CA ILE A 241 18.16 16.87 37.25
C ILE A 241 17.77 18.35 37.26
N LEU A 242 16.48 18.68 37.09
CA LEU A 242 16.01 20.07 37.18
C LEU A 242 16.20 20.68 38.58
N ARG A 243 16.08 19.88 39.65
CA ARG A 243 16.41 20.33 41.02
C ARG A 243 17.92 20.43 41.27
N ALA A 244 18.74 19.58 40.65
CA ALA A 244 20.20 19.64 40.79
C ALA A 244 20.81 20.86 40.08
N ASN A 245 20.22 21.31 38.96
CA ASN A 245 20.69 22.51 38.25
C ASN A 245 20.38 23.83 38.98
N SER A 246 19.36 23.88 39.84
CA SER A 246 19.11 25.06 40.68
C SER A 246 20.15 25.24 41.81
N SER A 247 20.93 24.21 42.15
CA SER A 247 21.98 24.27 43.18
C SER A 247 23.39 24.55 42.66
N LEU A 248 23.60 24.58 41.34
CA LEU A 248 24.93 24.71 40.72
C LEU A 248 25.23 26.13 40.18
N MET A 249 24.31 27.08 40.31
CA MET A 249 24.52 28.49 39.92
C MET A 249 25.31 29.32 40.95
N ALA A 250 26.03 28.67 41.87
CA ALA A 250 26.82 29.32 42.91
C ALA A 250 28.21 28.72 43.08
N SER A 251 29.02 28.68 42.01
CA SER A 251 30.51 28.69 42.10
C SER A 251 31.20 28.65 40.73
N ASN A 252 31.89 29.76 40.41
CA ASN A 252 33.14 29.95 39.64
C ASN A 252 33.47 29.15 38.36
N GLU A 253 33.65 29.94 37.29
CA GLU A 253 34.84 30.12 36.44
C GLU A 253 35.76 28.96 35.98
N THR A 254 36.21 29.14 34.73
CA THR A 254 37.44 28.70 34.04
C THR A 254 37.46 27.43 33.15
N ASN A 255 37.57 27.70 31.85
CA ASN A 255 38.53 27.19 30.84
C ASN A 255 38.41 25.82 30.13
N THR A 256 38.73 25.92 28.82
CA THR A 256 39.39 25.00 27.87
C THR A 256 38.60 24.09 26.91
N ASN A 257 39.00 24.25 25.64
CA ASN A 257 38.74 23.49 24.41
C ASN A 257 39.01 21.98 24.49
N SER A 258 38.30 21.18 23.70
CA SER A 258 38.90 20.21 22.75
C SER A 258 37.87 19.50 21.84
N GLU A 259 38.32 19.20 20.63
CA GLU A 259 37.66 18.47 19.53
C GLU A 259 37.50 16.95 19.79
N GLY A 260 36.61 16.27 19.04
CA GLY A 260 36.60 14.81 18.98
C GLY A 260 35.49 14.14 18.14
N SER A 261 35.70 14.07 16.81
CA SER A 261 35.55 12.92 15.89
C SER A 261 34.45 11.83 16.02
N TYR A 262 33.64 11.73 14.95
CA TYR A 262 33.08 10.58 14.18
C TYR A 262 32.64 9.26 14.86
N THR A 263 31.44 8.76 14.48
CA THR A 263 31.27 7.41 13.87
C THR A 263 29.93 7.28 13.11
N SER A 264 29.98 6.55 11.99
CA SER A 264 28.92 6.25 11.05
C SER A 264 28.13 5.00 11.45
N VAL A 265 26.83 4.95 11.12
CA VAL A 265 26.06 3.70 11.13
C VAL A 265 25.23 3.58 9.85
N SER A 266 25.42 2.43 9.21
CA SER A 266 24.80 1.93 7.98
C SER A 266 23.30 1.66 8.15
N THR A 267 22.50 1.89 7.10
CA THR A 267 21.10 1.46 7.00
C THR A 267 20.90 0.65 5.72
N ASN A 268 20.33 -0.55 5.86
CA ASN A 268 19.77 -1.32 4.75
C ASN A 268 18.23 -1.21 4.81
N PRO A 269 17.53 -1.21 3.65
CA PRO A 269 16.10 -0.92 3.58
C PRO A 269 15.25 -2.19 3.76
N THR A 270 14.06 -2.03 4.33
CA THR A 270 13.01 -3.06 4.34
C THR A 270 11.76 -2.56 3.62
N ASN A 271 11.15 -3.49 2.88
CA ASN A 271 10.08 -3.31 1.91
C ASN A 271 8.76 -2.80 2.49
N VAL A 272 8.03 -2.13 1.62
CA VAL A 272 6.71 -1.50 1.81
C VAL A 272 5.61 -2.56 1.75
N THR A 273 4.69 -2.55 2.71
CA THR A 273 3.37 -3.19 2.64
C THR A 273 2.39 -2.34 3.44
N SER A 274 1.20 -2.07 2.87
CA SER A 274 0.04 -1.33 3.42
C SER A 274 0.32 -0.55 4.73
N SER A 275 0.64 0.74 4.60
CA SER A 275 1.12 1.58 5.70
C SER A 275 -0.01 2.07 6.61
N THR A 276 -0.43 1.22 7.55
CA THR A 276 -1.04 1.68 8.80
C THR A 276 0.04 2.31 9.68
N ALA A 277 0.02 3.64 9.81
CA ALA A 277 0.86 4.33 10.80
C ALA A 277 0.25 4.16 12.21
N THR A 278 1.09 3.80 13.18
CA THR A 278 0.65 3.45 14.54
C THR A 278 1.43 4.23 15.57
N VAL A 279 0.76 4.95 16.46
CA VAL A 279 1.38 5.62 17.62
C VAL A 279 0.97 4.96 18.92
N VAL A 280 1.89 4.95 19.87
CA VAL A 280 1.67 4.52 21.25
C VAL A 280 1.28 5.78 22.06
N SER A 281 0.04 5.82 22.56
CA SER A 281 -0.56 6.95 23.29
C SER A 281 -0.22 6.92 24.77
#